data_AF-A0A060C308-F1
#
_entry.id   AF-A0A060C308-F1
#
_cell.length_a   1.000
_cell.length_b   1.000
_cell.length_c   1.000
_cell.angle_alpha   90.00
_cell.angle_beta   90.00
_cell.angle_gamma   90.00
#
_symmetry.space_group_name_H-M   'P 1'
#
loop_
_entity.id
_entity.type
_entity.pdbx_description
1 polymer ?
#
loop_
_entity_poly.entity_id
_entity_poly.type
_entity_poly.pdbx_seq_one_letter_code
_entity_poly.pdbx_strand_id
1 'polypeptide(L)'
;EVKPLPMYANAALAGAFGTPDPKAVASGGPQWDVLDIWKAAAPAIDIEAPDIYDAKSADVAAYLDHYDRPDNPLFVPETGNAPKFARYFWSALGRGAIGYAPFGMDATGYFNYPLGAGPLDDEIIDAFASKYALIAPIDRDWARIAYEHDTWGCSRPDDGAAQRKTFGAWTITA
;
A
#
# COMPACT_ATOMS: atom_id res chain seq x y z
N GLU A 1 -11.68 -29.74 -7.81
CA GLU A 1 -12.54 -29.29 -6.68
C GLU A 1 -12.35 -27.81 -6.45
N VAL A 2 -13.37 -27.11 -5.95
CA VAL A 2 -13.34 -25.68 -5.60
C VAL A 2 -12.76 -25.50 -4.18
N LYS A 3 -11.97 -24.45 -3.93
CA LYS A 3 -11.32 -24.17 -2.64
C LYS A 3 -11.67 -22.77 -2.09
N PRO A 4 -11.91 -22.62 -0.77
CA PRO A 4 -12.17 -21.32 -0.15
C PRO A 4 -10.85 -20.61 0.19
N LEU A 5 -10.12 -20.17 -0.85
CA LEU A 5 -8.94 -19.34 -0.65
C LEU A 5 -9.36 -17.90 -0.34
N PRO A 6 -8.56 -17.13 0.41
CA PRO A 6 -8.75 -15.68 0.51
C PRO A 6 -8.74 -15.05 -0.88
N MET A 7 -9.68 -14.15 -1.13
CA MET A 7 -9.85 -13.44 -2.40
C MET A 7 -9.92 -11.93 -2.16
N TYR A 8 -9.37 -11.16 -3.09
CA TYR A 8 -9.39 -9.70 -3.03
C TYR A 8 -9.77 -9.11 -4.39
N ALA A 9 -10.18 -7.84 -4.38
CA ALA A 9 -10.35 -7.01 -5.57
C ALA A 9 -9.44 -5.78 -5.45
N ASN A 10 -8.68 -5.48 -6.49
CA ASN A 10 -7.84 -4.29 -6.55
C ASN A 10 -8.57 -3.09 -7.15
N ALA A 11 -8.15 -1.89 -6.73
CA ALA A 11 -8.77 -0.63 -7.09
C ALA A 11 -7.84 0.22 -7.96
N ALA A 12 -8.30 0.57 -9.17
CA ALA A 12 -7.72 1.65 -9.95
C ALA A 12 -8.15 2.99 -9.33
N LEU A 13 -7.21 3.69 -8.70
CA LEU A 13 -7.51 4.85 -7.85
C LEU A 13 -7.69 6.15 -8.66
N ALA A 14 -8.76 6.88 -8.36
CA ALA A 14 -8.83 8.32 -8.56
C ALA A 14 -8.01 9.08 -7.50
N GLY A 15 -8.00 10.43 -7.57
CA GLY A 15 -7.30 11.26 -6.59
C GLY A 15 -7.69 10.94 -5.14
N ALA A 16 -6.70 11.01 -4.24
CA ALA A 16 -6.85 10.67 -2.82
C ALA A 16 -7.74 11.63 -2.02
N PHE A 17 -8.10 12.77 -2.63
CA PHE A 17 -8.82 13.87 -2.01
C PHE A 17 -9.94 14.37 -2.92
N GLY A 18 -11.02 14.88 -2.31
CA GLY A 18 -12.18 15.42 -3.01
C GLY A 18 -13.10 14.32 -3.55
N THR A 19 -14.17 14.72 -4.25
CA THR A 19 -15.11 13.77 -4.86
C THR A 19 -14.69 13.46 -6.30
N PRO A 20 -14.43 12.20 -6.65
CA PRO A 20 -14.10 11.78 -8.01
C PRO A 20 -15.25 12.06 -8.99
N ASP A 21 -14.95 12.53 -10.20
CA ASP A 21 -15.93 12.53 -11.29
C ASP A 21 -16.05 11.10 -11.83
N PRO A 22 -17.21 10.41 -11.67
CA PRO A 22 -17.36 9.02 -12.11
C PRO A 22 -17.20 8.85 -13.62
N LYS A 23 -17.26 9.93 -14.42
CA LYS A 23 -17.02 9.85 -15.87
C LYS A 23 -15.54 9.94 -16.24
N ALA A 24 -14.68 10.35 -15.32
CA ALA A 24 -13.25 10.57 -15.56
C ALA A 24 -12.34 9.49 -14.96
N VAL A 25 -12.92 8.52 -14.24
CA VAL A 25 -12.20 7.51 -13.47
C VAL A 25 -12.72 6.11 -13.79
N ALA A 26 -12.05 5.07 -13.30
CA ALA A 26 -12.52 3.69 -13.40
C ALA A 26 -13.73 3.44 -12.48
N SER A 27 -14.87 4.05 -12.81
CA SER A 27 -16.06 4.01 -11.98
C SER A 27 -16.61 2.60 -11.83
N GLY A 28 -16.97 2.25 -10.59
CA GLY A 28 -17.53 0.95 -10.22
C GLY A 28 -16.54 0.02 -9.51
N GLY A 29 -15.23 0.25 -9.62
CA GLY A 29 -14.22 -0.48 -8.85
C GLY A 29 -14.29 -0.18 -7.34
N PRO A 30 -13.53 -0.93 -6.50
CA PRO A 30 -13.50 -0.74 -5.05
C PRO A 30 -12.66 0.48 -4.65
N GLN A 31 -13.01 1.65 -5.20
CA GLN A 31 -12.35 2.91 -4.90
C GLN A 31 -12.73 3.41 -3.49
N TRP A 32 -11.84 4.19 -2.88
CA TRP A 32 -11.98 4.65 -1.50
C TRP A 32 -13.33 5.33 -1.17
N ASP A 33 -13.96 6.02 -2.11
CA ASP A 33 -15.24 6.72 -1.91
C ASP A 33 -16.47 5.79 -1.95
N VAL A 34 -16.29 4.53 -2.34
CA VAL A 34 -17.37 3.54 -2.50
C VAL A 34 -17.09 2.20 -1.79
N LEU A 35 -16.09 2.13 -0.90
CA LEU A 35 -15.75 0.89 -0.18
C LEU A 35 -16.96 0.31 0.57
N ASP A 36 -17.78 1.17 1.19
CA ASP A 36 -18.98 0.72 1.93
C ASP A 36 -19.98 -0.02 1.01
N ILE A 37 -20.08 0.38 -0.26
CA ILE A 37 -20.93 -0.28 -1.24
C ILE A 37 -20.36 -1.66 -1.58
N TRP A 38 -19.06 -1.76 -1.79
CA TRP A 38 -18.37 -3.02 -2.10
C TRP A 38 -18.43 -4.00 -0.93
N LYS A 39 -18.17 -3.56 0.30
CA LYS A 39 -18.35 -4.37 1.52
C LYS A 39 -19.76 -4.93 1.64
N ALA A 40 -20.78 -4.14 1.31
CA ALA A 40 -22.17 -4.59 1.32
C ALA A 40 -22.50 -5.55 0.16
N ALA A 41 -21.98 -5.28 -1.04
CA ALA A 41 -22.35 -5.99 -2.26
C ALA A 41 -21.56 -7.28 -2.51
N ALA A 42 -20.33 -7.39 -1.98
CA ALA A 42 -19.40 -8.47 -2.27
C ALA A 42 -18.87 -9.14 -0.98
N PRO A 43 -19.72 -9.74 -0.13
CA PRO A 43 -19.30 -10.33 1.15
C PRO A 43 -18.39 -11.57 1.00
N ALA A 44 -18.20 -12.09 -0.22
CA ALA A 44 -17.27 -13.18 -0.51
C ALA A 44 -15.86 -12.69 -0.90
N ILE A 45 -15.65 -11.38 -1.01
CA ILE A 45 -14.35 -10.76 -1.24
C ILE A 45 -13.82 -10.27 0.11
N ASP A 46 -12.67 -10.79 0.53
CA ASP A 46 -12.11 -10.51 1.85
C ASP A 46 -11.50 -9.10 1.94
N ILE A 47 -10.88 -8.65 0.85
CA ILE A 47 -10.08 -7.41 0.83
C ILE A 47 -10.38 -6.57 -0.41
N GLU A 48 -10.59 -5.28 -0.17
CA GLU A 48 -10.55 -4.23 -1.19
C GLU A 48 -9.19 -3.55 -1.09
N ALA A 49 -8.44 -3.52 -2.18
CA ALA A 49 -7.00 -3.30 -2.12
C ALA A 49 -6.55 -2.17 -3.08
N PRO A 50 -5.79 -1.16 -2.64
CA PRO A 50 -5.38 -0.04 -3.48
C PRO A 50 -4.20 -0.37 -4.41
N ASP A 51 -4.31 0.01 -5.68
CA ASP A 51 -3.17 0.06 -6.61
C ASP A 51 -2.56 1.47 -6.62
N ILE A 52 -1.38 1.63 -6.02
CA ILE A 52 -0.82 2.96 -5.71
C ILE A 52 0.25 3.37 -6.73
N TYR A 53 -0.13 4.22 -7.68
CA TYR A 53 0.78 4.78 -8.69
C TYR A 53 0.96 6.30 -8.63
N ASP A 54 0.28 7.00 -7.70
CA ASP A 54 0.66 8.37 -7.34
C ASP A 54 1.79 8.32 -6.31
N ALA A 55 2.89 9.03 -6.59
CA ALA A 55 4.06 9.01 -5.74
C ALA A 55 4.13 10.17 -4.75
N LYS A 56 3.15 11.09 -4.75
CA LYS A 56 3.09 12.17 -3.75
C LYS A 56 2.83 11.56 -2.37
N SER A 57 3.68 11.89 -1.41
CA SER A 57 3.62 11.32 -0.06
C SER A 57 2.31 11.60 0.67
N ALA A 58 1.70 12.77 0.44
CA ALA A 58 0.38 13.09 0.98
C ALA A 58 -0.71 12.18 0.39
N ASP A 59 -0.69 11.96 -0.92
CA ASP A 59 -1.65 11.13 -1.64
C ASP A 59 -1.51 9.66 -1.20
N VAL A 60 -0.28 9.14 -1.12
CA VAL A 60 -0.02 7.77 -0.62
C VAL A 60 -0.49 7.60 0.82
N ALA A 61 -0.17 8.55 1.71
CA ALA A 61 -0.64 8.47 3.10
C ALA A 61 -2.17 8.42 3.18
N ALA A 62 -2.86 9.26 2.39
CA ALA A 62 -4.32 9.28 2.34
C ALA A 62 -4.89 7.97 1.76
N TYR A 63 -4.33 7.40 0.70
CA TYR A 63 -4.77 6.09 0.21
C TYR A 63 -4.59 5.01 1.27
N LEU A 64 -3.44 4.95 1.95
CA LEU A 64 -3.24 3.97 3.02
C LEU A 64 -4.27 4.16 4.15
N ASP A 65 -4.57 5.40 4.55
CA ASP A 65 -5.55 5.70 5.60
C ASP A 65 -6.99 5.37 5.17
N HIS A 66 -7.34 5.52 3.90
CA HIS A 66 -8.69 5.19 3.39
C HIS A 66 -8.95 3.68 3.40
N TYR A 67 -7.94 2.87 3.09
CA TYR A 67 -8.06 1.41 2.96
C TYR A 67 -7.72 0.65 4.25
N ASP A 68 -7.03 1.28 5.21
CA ASP A 68 -6.80 0.76 6.56
C ASP A 68 -8.05 0.94 7.42
N ARG A 69 -8.95 -0.05 7.39
CA ARG A 69 -10.23 -0.02 8.10
C ARG A 69 -10.42 -1.26 8.97
N PRO A 70 -11.19 -1.16 10.07
CA PRO A 70 -11.52 -2.33 10.88
C PRO A 70 -12.22 -3.48 10.12
N ASP A 71 -12.90 -3.17 9.01
CA ASP A 71 -13.59 -4.11 8.13
C ASP A 71 -12.82 -4.41 6.83
N ASN A 72 -11.60 -3.89 6.67
CA ASN A 72 -10.77 -4.07 5.48
C ASN A 72 -9.28 -4.15 5.84
N PRO A 73 -8.67 -5.36 5.84
CA PRO A 73 -7.24 -5.50 6.02
C PRO A 73 -6.47 -4.71 4.95
N LEU A 74 -5.46 -3.95 5.36
CA LEU A 74 -4.64 -3.20 4.40
C LEU A 74 -3.71 -4.15 3.63
N PHE A 75 -3.84 -4.16 2.30
CA PHE A 75 -2.96 -4.88 1.38
C PHE A 75 -2.68 -3.99 0.18
N VAL A 76 -1.42 -3.75 -0.17
CA VAL A 76 -1.03 -2.99 -1.37
C VAL A 76 -0.58 -3.98 -2.46
N PRO A 77 -1.49 -4.49 -3.30
CA PRO A 77 -1.21 -5.49 -4.34
C PRO A 77 -0.42 -4.93 -5.50
N GLU A 78 -0.51 -3.62 -5.75
CA GLU A 78 0.31 -2.93 -6.73
C GLU A 78 0.79 -1.59 -6.20
N THR A 79 2.04 -1.28 -6.51
CA THR A 79 2.59 0.07 -6.43
C THR A 79 3.61 0.27 -7.54
N GLY A 80 3.88 1.51 -7.93
CA GLY A 80 4.97 1.79 -8.87
C GLY A 80 6.31 1.22 -8.37
N ASN A 81 7.16 0.77 -9.29
CA ASN A 81 8.51 0.26 -9.00
C ASN A 81 9.62 1.32 -9.12
N ALA A 82 9.29 2.59 -9.35
CA ALA A 82 10.30 3.65 -9.29
C ALA A 82 10.84 3.79 -7.85
N PRO A 83 12.13 4.11 -7.63
CA PRO A 83 12.75 4.12 -6.29
C PRO A 83 12.00 4.94 -5.23
N LYS A 84 11.31 6.02 -5.65
CA LYS A 84 10.47 6.85 -4.78
C LYS A 84 9.35 6.07 -4.08
N PHE A 85 8.83 5.00 -4.65
CA PHE A 85 7.77 4.19 -4.03
C PHE A 85 8.31 3.25 -2.95
N ALA A 86 9.59 2.85 -3.02
CA ALA A 86 10.14 1.84 -2.12
C ALA A 86 10.01 2.24 -0.64
N ARG A 87 10.07 3.53 -0.32
CA ARG A 87 9.96 4.02 1.07
C ARG A 87 8.58 3.79 1.68
N TYR A 88 7.51 3.72 0.88
CA TYR A 88 6.14 3.58 1.38
C TYR A 88 5.85 2.20 1.97
N PHE A 89 6.73 1.22 1.72
CA PHE A 89 6.76 -0.06 2.45
C PHE A 89 6.68 0.14 3.97
N TRP A 90 7.45 1.09 4.53
CA TRP A 90 7.45 1.38 5.97
C TRP A 90 6.14 1.99 6.46
N SER A 91 5.53 2.86 5.65
CA SER A 91 4.24 3.46 5.98
C SER A 91 3.10 2.45 5.92
N ALA A 92 3.16 1.49 4.99
CA ALA A 92 2.20 0.40 4.89
C ALA A 92 2.35 -0.59 6.07
N LEU A 93 3.56 -1.10 6.32
CA LEU A 93 3.81 -2.00 7.45
C LEU A 93 3.49 -1.36 8.80
N GLY A 94 3.73 -0.05 8.94
CA GLY A 94 3.39 0.71 10.13
C GLY A 94 1.91 0.71 10.47
N ARG A 95 1.04 0.55 9.47
CA ARG A 95 -0.43 0.40 9.58
C ARG A 95 -0.87 -1.07 9.66
N GLY A 96 0.07 -2.00 9.84
CA GLY A 96 -0.24 -3.43 9.90
C GLY A 96 -0.58 -4.05 8.53
N ALA A 97 -0.16 -3.43 7.42
CA ALA A 97 -0.40 -4.00 6.09
C ALA A 97 0.10 -5.44 5.99
N ILE A 98 -0.73 -6.31 5.42
CA ILE A 98 -0.43 -7.75 5.28
C ILE A 98 0.41 -8.06 4.03
N GLY A 99 0.63 -7.07 3.16
CA GLY A 99 1.42 -7.20 1.94
C GLY A 99 1.65 -5.87 1.24
N TYR A 100 2.74 -5.81 0.47
CA TYR A 100 3.16 -4.66 -0.31
C TYR A 100 3.93 -5.16 -1.53
N ALA A 101 3.43 -4.93 -2.75
CA ALA A 101 3.95 -5.55 -3.96
C ALA A 101 4.23 -4.52 -5.08
N PRO A 102 5.51 -4.18 -5.38
CA PRO A 102 5.85 -3.36 -6.53
C PRO A 102 5.57 -4.10 -7.84
N PHE A 103 4.94 -3.40 -8.77
CA PHE A 103 4.56 -3.94 -10.08
C PHE A 103 5.74 -3.93 -11.06
N GLY A 104 5.84 -4.94 -11.92
CA GLY A 104 6.82 -4.97 -13.02
C GLY A 104 8.25 -5.29 -12.58
N MET A 105 8.41 -6.24 -11.65
CA MET A 105 9.71 -6.69 -11.13
C MET A 105 10.25 -7.89 -11.91
N ASP A 106 10.34 -7.77 -13.23
CA ASP A 106 10.85 -8.82 -14.11
C ASP A 106 11.79 -8.27 -15.21
N ALA A 107 12.58 -9.17 -15.81
CA ALA A 107 13.56 -8.84 -16.83
C ALA A 107 13.02 -9.06 -18.27
N THR A 108 11.71 -8.93 -18.49
CA THR A 108 11.10 -9.19 -19.82
C THR A 108 11.32 -8.07 -20.83
N GLY A 109 11.77 -6.89 -20.38
CA GLY A 109 11.99 -5.72 -21.22
C GLY A 109 10.76 -4.81 -21.36
N TYR A 110 9.66 -5.10 -20.64
CA TYR A 110 8.52 -4.19 -20.53
C TYR A 110 8.69 -3.25 -19.33
N PHE A 111 8.38 -1.97 -19.52
CA PHE A 111 8.42 -0.95 -18.48
C PHE A 111 7.14 -0.11 -18.55
N ASN A 112 6.48 0.12 -17.41
CA ASN A 112 5.21 0.84 -17.33
C ASN A 112 5.37 2.35 -17.07
N TYR A 113 6.53 2.93 -17.37
CA TYR A 113 6.74 4.38 -17.33
C TYR A 113 5.62 5.11 -18.10
N PRO A 114 5.01 6.19 -17.56
CA PRO A 114 5.45 7.00 -16.41
C PRO A 114 4.96 6.54 -15.02
N LEU A 115 4.26 5.42 -14.91
CA LEU A 115 3.73 4.94 -13.62
C LEU A 115 4.84 4.38 -12.72
N GLY A 116 5.74 3.58 -13.31
CA GLY A 116 6.91 3.02 -12.64
C GLY A 116 8.23 3.59 -13.17
N ALA A 117 9.28 2.80 -13.03
CA ALA A 117 10.61 3.07 -13.56
C ALA A 117 10.66 2.87 -15.09
N GLY A 118 11.74 3.37 -15.69
CA GLY A 118 12.18 2.93 -17.01
C GLY A 118 12.84 1.54 -16.93
N PRO A 119 13.98 1.33 -17.62
CA PRO A 119 14.72 0.08 -17.49
C PRO A 119 14.98 -0.32 -16.04
N LEU A 120 14.62 -1.56 -15.70
CA LEU A 120 14.82 -2.12 -14.37
C LEU A 120 16.30 -2.54 -14.22
N ASP A 121 17.04 -1.78 -13.42
CA ASP A 121 18.44 -2.08 -13.08
C ASP A 121 18.58 -2.55 -11.62
N ASP A 122 19.79 -2.95 -11.24
CA ASP A 122 20.10 -3.44 -9.90
C ASP A 122 19.82 -2.39 -8.82
N GLU A 123 19.95 -1.09 -9.12
CA GLU A 123 19.68 -0.02 -8.15
C GLU A 123 18.18 0.08 -7.85
N ILE A 124 17.33 0.01 -8.88
CA ILE A 124 15.88 0.00 -8.71
C ILE A 124 15.44 -1.25 -7.95
N ILE A 125 15.99 -2.42 -8.28
CA ILE A 125 15.68 -3.66 -7.57
C ILE A 125 16.12 -3.56 -6.10
N ASP A 126 17.34 -3.09 -5.83
CA ASP A 126 17.88 -2.97 -4.47
C ASP A 126 17.08 -1.98 -3.60
N ALA A 127 16.52 -0.93 -4.21
CA ALA A 127 15.63 0.00 -3.51
C ALA A 127 14.48 -0.73 -2.79
N PHE A 128 13.95 -1.83 -3.33
CA PHE A 128 12.95 -2.66 -2.66
C PHE A 128 13.57 -3.83 -1.90
N ALA A 129 14.54 -4.52 -2.52
CA ALA A 129 15.15 -5.72 -1.98
C ALA A 129 15.79 -5.48 -0.60
N SER A 130 16.47 -4.34 -0.40
CA SER A 130 17.05 -3.97 0.90
C SER A 130 16.03 -3.93 2.06
N LYS A 131 14.80 -3.51 1.78
CA LYS A 131 13.72 -3.39 2.79
C LYS A 131 13.11 -4.74 3.09
N TYR A 132 12.88 -5.55 2.05
CA TYR A 132 12.43 -6.93 2.22
C TYR A 132 13.47 -7.78 2.93
N ALA A 133 14.75 -7.62 2.61
CA ALA A 133 15.84 -8.32 3.29
C ALA A 133 15.92 -7.98 4.78
N LEU A 134 15.57 -6.73 5.16
CA LEU A 134 15.53 -6.32 6.57
C LEU A 134 14.39 -7.02 7.34
N ILE A 135 13.22 -7.17 6.73
CA ILE A 135 12.04 -7.76 7.39
C ILE A 135 11.99 -9.29 7.27
N ALA A 136 12.53 -9.88 6.20
CA ALA A 136 12.41 -11.31 5.92
C ALA A 136 12.79 -12.25 7.09
N PRO A 137 13.85 -12.00 7.89
CA PRO A 137 14.18 -12.87 9.03
C PRO A 137 13.16 -12.81 10.18
N ILE A 138 12.31 -11.79 10.23
CA ILE A 138 11.36 -11.51 11.30
C ILE A 138 9.92 -11.35 10.79
N ASP A 139 9.63 -11.74 9.55
CA ASP A 139 8.34 -11.46 8.88
C ASP A 139 7.15 -12.03 9.67
N ARG A 140 7.28 -13.26 10.20
CA ARG A 140 6.26 -13.92 11.03
C ARG A 140 6.06 -13.24 12.38
N ASP A 141 7.16 -12.82 13.01
CA ASP A 141 7.09 -12.11 14.29
C ASP A 141 6.49 -10.72 14.12
N TRP A 142 6.89 -9.99 13.07
CA TRP A 142 6.30 -8.71 12.72
C TRP A 142 4.80 -8.85 12.41
N ALA A 143 4.41 -9.83 11.60
CA ALA A 143 3.00 -10.07 11.27
C ALA A 143 2.16 -10.37 12.52
N ARG A 144 2.69 -11.15 13.46
CA ARG A 144 2.02 -11.41 14.75
C ARG A 144 1.91 -10.14 15.58
N ILE A 145 2.99 -9.36 15.72
CA ILE A 145 2.98 -8.10 16.46
C ILE A 145 1.96 -7.12 15.86
N ALA A 146 1.94 -6.97 14.53
CA ALA A 146 1.00 -6.09 13.83
C ALA A 146 -0.46 -6.53 13.97
N TYR A 147 -0.71 -7.83 14.12
CA TYR A 147 -2.05 -8.36 14.38
C TYR A 147 -2.49 -8.15 15.83
N GLU A 148 -1.58 -8.29 16.79
CA GLU A 148 -1.87 -8.28 18.23
C GLU A 148 -1.82 -6.87 18.84
N HIS A 149 -1.12 -5.92 18.21
CA HIS A 149 -0.78 -4.63 18.79
C HIS A 149 -0.75 -3.49 17.76
N ASP A 150 -0.99 -2.26 18.24
CA ASP A 150 -0.76 -1.06 17.46
C ASP A 150 0.73 -0.95 17.05
N THR A 151 0.98 -0.94 15.75
CA THR A 151 2.32 -0.66 15.20
C THR A 151 2.43 0.77 14.71
N TRP A 152 3.66 1.19 14.41
CA TRP A 152 3.91 2.43 13.68
C TRP A 152 5.16 2.29 12.82
N GLY A 153 5.09 2.95 11.67
CA GLY A 153 6.12 3.00 10.65
C GLY A 153 5.85 4.18 9.75
N CYS A 154 6.91 4.76 9.22
CA CYS A 154 6.82 6.02 8.49
C CYS A 154 7.83 6.04 7.35
N SER A 155 7.54 6.88 6.37
CA SER A 155 8.36 7.09 5.19
C SER A 155 8.60 8.58 5.01
N ARG A 156 9.83 8.99 4.71
CA ARG A 156 10.18 10.41 4.55
C ARG A 156 9.16 11.15 3.67
N PRO A 157 8.46 12.17 4.22
CA PRO A 157 7.56 13.03 3.43
C PRO A 157 8.31 13.81 2.36
N ASP A 158 7.62 14.23 1.30
CA ASP A 158 8.24 15.01 0.22
C ASP A 158 8.72 16.40 0.70
N ASP A 159 8.03 16.97 1.69
CA ASP A 159 8.44 18.22 2.35
C ASP A 159 9.54 18.03 3.41
N GLY A 160 9.92 16.78 3.70
CA GLY A 160 10.93 16.43 4.70
C GLY A 160 10.50 16.70 6.14
N ALA A 161 9.21 16.92 6.41
CA ALA A 161 8.71 17.15 7.76
C ALA A 161 8.92 15.92 8.66
N ALA A 162 9.25 16.18 9.92
CA ALA A 162 9.37 15.11 10.93
C ALA A 162 7.99 14.53 11.26
N GLN A 163 7.92 13.21 11.41
CA GLN A 163 6.72 12.47 11.77
C GLN A 163 6.80 11.99 13.22
N ARG A 164 5.66 11.99 13.91
CA ARG A 164 5.60 11.65 15.34
C ARG A 164 4.45 10.70 15.63
N LYS A 165 4.68 9.76 16.55
CA LYS A 165 3.65 8.90 17.13
C LYS A 165 3.87 8.79 18.63
N THR A 166 2.78 8.88 19.38
CA THR A 166 2.76 8.67 20.83
C THR A 166 2.19 7.29 21.13
N PHE A 167 2.94 6.51 21.91
CA PHE A 167 2.54 5.21 22.46
C PHE A 167 2.54 5.28 23.98
N GLY A 168 1.37 5.46 24.57
CA GLY A 168 1.24 5.66 26.03
C GLY A 168 2.07 6.87 26.49
N ALA A 169 3.09 6.61 27.32
CA ALA A 169 3.97 7.64 27.86
C ALA A 169 5.11 8.07 26.92
N TRP A 170 5.32 7.39 25.79
CA TRP A 170 6.46 7.60 24.91
C TRP A 170 6.06 8.31 23.63
N THR A 171 6.89 9.24 23.16
CA THR A 171 6.74 9.84 21.83
C THR A 171 7.97 9.55 21.00
N ILE A 172 7.77 8.96 19.83
CA ILE A 172 8.80 8.64 18.85
C ILE A 172 8.75 9.71 17.76
N THR A 173 9.91 10.21 17.34
CA THR A 173 10.06 11.14 16.21
C THR A 173 10.99 10.51 15.17
N ALA A 174 10.60 10.58 13.91
CA ALA A 174 11.35 10.13 12.75
C ALA A 174 11.43 11.23 11.69
#